data_AF-A0A814PHL3-F1
#
_entry.id   AF-A0A814PHL3-F1
#
_cell.length_a   1.000
_cell.length_b   1.000
_cell.length_c   1.000
_cell.angle_alpha   90.00
_cell.angle_beta   90.00
_cell.angle_gamma   90.00
#
_symmetry.space_group_name_H-M   'P 1'
#
loop_
_entity.id
_entity.type
_entity.pdbx_description
1 polymer ?
#
loop_
_entity_poly.entity_id
_entity_poly.type
_entity_poly.pdbx_seq_one_letter_code
_entity_poly.pdbx_strand_id
1 'polypeptide(L)'
;NQSSDVLIDKETDSLIICDLGNQRVVRWSRRSGTTQGEILIGNISCYGLAMDKQRYLYVSDYVKGEVRRYQFGENIGTLVAGGNGAGAGLNQLNLPRHLVVDRQQDVYVS
;
A
#
# COMPACT_ATOMS: atom_id res chain seq x y z
N ASN A 1 6.66 8.50 -14.09
CA ASN A 1 7.98 7.98 -13.65
C ASN A 1 8.10 8.20 -12.15
N GLN A 2 7.89 7.24 -11.25
CA GLN A 2 7.82 5.78 -11.34
C GLN A 2 6.68 5.32 -10.41
N SER A 3 5.68 4.62 -10.95
CA SER A 3 4.83 3.79 -10.11
C SER A 3 5.63 2.53 -9.78
N SER A 4 5.70 2.15 -8.51
CA SER A 4 6.46 0.98 -8.08
C SER A 4 5.62 -0.29 -8.05
N ASP A 5 4.30 -0.16 -7.87
CA ASP A 5 3.38 -1.30 -7.80
C ASP A 5 1.94 -0.89 -8.14
N VAL A 6 1.16 -1.85 -8.64
CA VAL A 6 -0.25 -1.69 -9.01
C VAL A 6 -1.02 -2.98 -8.75
N LEU A 7 -2.23 -2.85 -8.19
CA LEU A 7 -3.17 -3.96 -8.07
C LEU A 7 -4.51 -3.65 -8.74
N ILE A 8 -5.20 -4.71 -9.16
CA ILE A 8 -6.55 -4.63 -9.71
C ILE A 8 -7.54 -4.92 -8.58
N ASP A 9 -8.35 -3.92 -8.23
CA ASP A 9 -9.54 -4.11 -7.42
C ASP A 9 -10.71 -4.53 -8.32
N LYS A 10 -11.02 -5.83 -8.28
CA LYS A 10 -12.08 -6.42 -9.12
C LYS A 10 -13.48 -6.01 -8.68
N GLU A 11 -13.68 -5.62 -7.42
CA GLU A 11 -15.00 -5.26 -6.89
C GLU A 11 -15.45 -3.89 -7.38
N THR A 12 -14.52 -2.92 -7.39
CA THR A 12 -14.80 -1.56 -7.88
C THR A 12 -14.41 -1.37 -9.35
N ASP A 13 -13.88 -2.42 -9.99
CA ASP A 13 -13.31 -2.37 -11.34
C ASP A 13 -12.29 -1.22 -11.51
N SER A 14 -11.33 -1.15 -10.60
CA SER A 14 -10.35 -0.08 -10.50
C SER A 14 -8.91 -0.61 -10.39
N LEU A 15 -7.94 0.23 -10.76
CA LEU A 15 -6.54 0.08 -10.41
C LEU A 15 -6.29 0.81 -9.09
N ILE A 16 -5.50 0.20 -8.20
CA ILE A 16 -4.91 0.88 -7.05
C ILE A 16 -3.41 0.93 -7.29
N ILE A 17 -2.87 2.13 -7.35
CA ILE A 17 -1.54 2.40 -7.88
C ILE A 17 -0.74 3.07 -6.77
N CYS A 18 0.43 2.53 -6.50
CA CYS A 18 1.42 3.22 -5.72
C CYS A 18 2.10 4.25 -6.64
N ASP A 19 1.79 5.52 -6.40
CA ASP A 19 2.32 6.67 -7.11
C ASP A 19 3.46 7.26 -6.27
N LEU A 20 4.51 6.44 -6.08
CA LEU A 20 5.63 6.67 -5.19
C LEU A 20 6.22 8.08 -5.33
N GLY A 21 6.48 8.52 -6.56
CA GLY A 21 7.08 9.83 -6.82
C GLY A 21 6.23 11.00 -6.31
N ASN A 22 4.92 10.80 -6.16
CA ASN A 22 3.98 11.77 -5.63
C ASN A 22 3.56 11.48 -4.17
N GLN A 23 4.21 10.52 -3.51
CA GLN A 23 3.99 10.14 -2.10
C GLN A 23 2.53 9.83 -1.77
N ARG A 24 1.87 9.06 -2.64
CA ARG A 24 0.45 8.73 -2.50
C ARG A 24 0.10 7.38 -3.12
N VAL A 25 -0.99 6.81 -2.65
CA VAL A 25 -1.71 5.71 -3.31
C VAL A 25 -2.96 6.27 -3.94
N VAL A 26 -3.15 6.00 -5.23
CA VAL A 26 -4.31 6.49 -5.99
C VAL A 26 -5.15 5.34 -6.53
N ARG A 27 -6.46 5.57 -6.64
CA ARG A 27 -7.39 4.69 -7.34
C ARG A 27 -7.77 5.27 -8.69
N TRP A 28 -7.73 4.46 -9.73
CA TRP A 28 -8.21 4.81 -11.06
C TRP A 28 -9.26 3.81 -11.52
N SER A 29 -10.45 4.29 -11.85
CA SER A 29 -11.48 3.45 -12.49
C SER A 29 -10.98 2.95 -13.84
N ARG A 30 -11.27 1.68 -14.16
CA ARG A 30 -11.00 1.10 -15.49
C ARG A 30 -12.16 1.26 -16.46
N ARG A 31 -13.30 1.78 -15.98
CA ARG A 31 -14.47 2.06 -16.81
C ARG A 31 -14.17 3.19 -17.79
N SER A 32 -14.73 3.10 -18.99
CA SER A 32 -14.54 4.10 -20.04
C SER A 32 -14.99 5.50 -19.59
N GLY A 33 -14.20 6.53 -19.93
CA GLY A 33 -14.55 7.93 -19.71
C GLY A 33 -14.04 8.56 -18.41
N THR A 34 -13.33 7.82 -17.56
CA THR A 34 -12.71 8.40 -16.36
C THR A 34 -11.34 8.99 -16.69
N THR A 35 -11.16 10.29 -16.42
CA THR A 35 -9.92 11.03 -16.69
C THR A 35 -9.12 11.40 -15.43
N GLN A 36 -9.65 11.14 -14.24
CA GLN A 36 -9.04 11.51 -12.97
C GLN A 36 -9.03 10.35 -11.97
N GLY A 37 -7.99 10.31 -11.15
CA GLY A 37 -7.83 9.37 -10.05
C GLY A 37 -8.26 9.96 -8.72
N GLU A 38 -8.57 9.10 -7.76
CA GLU A 38 -8.88 9.44 -6.37
C GLU A 38 -7.65 9.16 -5.51
N ILE A 39 -7.29 10.06 -4.60
CA ILE A 39 -6.23 9.77 -3.60
C ILE A 39 -6.86 8.92 -2.50
N LEU A 40 -6.35 7.71 -2.33
CA LEU A 40 -6.77 6.82 -1.24
C LEU A 40 -5.95 7.07 0.03
N ILE A 41 -4.63 7.24 -0.12
CA ILE A 41 -3.69 7.42 0.97
C ILE A 41 -2.67 8.47 0.53
N GLY A 42 -2.47 9.51 1.34
CA GLY A 42 -1.45 10.55 1.12
C GLY A 42 -0.28 10.45 2.09
N ASN A 43 0.80 11.19 1.79
CA ASN A 43 2.00 11.27 2.64
C ASN A 43 2.62 9.90 2.98
N ILE A 44 2.67 9.05 1.97
CA ILE A 44 3.21 7.69 2.07
C ILE A 44 4.25 7.48 0.97
N SER A 45 5.45 7.09 1.35
CA SER A 45 6.47 6.63 0.41
C SER A 45 6.20 5.17 0.08
N CYS A 46 5.06 4.92 -0.59
CA CYS A 46 4.62 3.56 -0.87
C CYS A 46 5.63 2.85 -1.79
N TYR A 47 5.80 1.54 -1.63
CA TYR A 47 6.53 0.74 -2.61
C TYR A 47 5.72 -0.45 -3.09
N GLY A 48 5.28 -1.30 -2.18
CA GLY A 48 4.45 -2.47 -2.47
C GLY A 48 3.02 -2.30 -1.99
N LEU A 49 2.11 -2.99 -2.65
CA LEU A 49 0.69 -3.04 -2.33
C LEU A 49 0.21 -4.49 -2.26
N ALA A 50 -0.65 -4.78 -1.29
CA ALA A 50 -1.45 -6.01 -1.30
C ALA A 50 -2.83 -5.74 -0.72
N MET A 51 -3.82 -6.55 -1.09
CA MET A 51 -5.17 -6.45 -0.57
C MET A 51 -5.66 -7.82 -0.12
N ASP A 52 -6.20 -7.90 1.10
CA ASP A 52 -6.77 -9.13 1.62
C ASP A 52 -8.24 -9.32 1.18
N LYS A 53 -8.84 -10.44 1.59
CA LYS A 53 -10.25 -10.75 1.26
C LYS A 53 -11.26 -9.87 1.99
N GLN A 54 -10.85 -9.24 3.07
CA GLN A 54 -11.63 -8.32 3.89
C GLN A 54 -11.48 -6.87 3.41
N ARG A 55 -10.78 -6.67 2.28
CA ARG A 55 -10.51 -5.38 1.64
C ARG A 55 -9.65 -4.42 2.48
N TYR A 56 -8.78 -4.94 3.33
CA TYR A 56 -7.68 -4.14 3.88
C TYR A 56 -6.61 -4.00 2.81
N LEU A 57 -6.23 -2.75 2.55
CA LEU A 57 -5.10 -2.40 1.70
C LEU A 57 -3.84 -2.30 2.55
N TYR A 58 -2.86 -3.15 2.29
CA TYR A 58 -1.56 -3.15 2.92
C TYR A 58 -0.57 -2.41 2.05
N VAL A 59 0.22 -1.53 2.66
CA VAL A 59 1.18 -0.68 1.97
C VAL A 59 2.48 -0.66 2.77
N SER A 60 3.61 -0.89 2.08
CA SER A 60 4.94 -0.66 2.65
C SER A 60 5.33 0.80 2.46
N ASP A 61 5.63 1.50 3.55
CA ASP A 61 6.30 2.80 3.49
C ASP A 61 7.81 2.53 3.60
N TYR A 62 8.47 2.47 2.43
CA TYR A 62 9.86 2.00 2.37
C TYR A 62 10.82 3.00 3.02
N VAL A 63 10.49 4.29 3.05
CA VAL A 63 11.33 5.31 3.70
C VAL A 63 11.21 5.22 5.21
N LYS A 64 9.99 5.04 5.73
CA LYS A 64 9.76 4.93 7.19
C LYS A 64 10.12 3.57 7.75
N GLY A 65 10.31 2.54 6.92
CA GLY A 65 10.64 1.20 7.39
C GLY A 65 9.45 0.54 8.09
N GLU A 66 8.24 0.71 7.55
CA GLU A 66 7.02 0.20 8.14
C GLU A 66 6.06 -0.38 7.09
N VAL A 67 5.17 -1.25 7.56
CA VAL A 67 4.00 -1.71 6.80
C VAL A 67 2.75 -1.34 7.58
N ARG A 68 1.81 -0.68 6.88
CA ARG A 68 0.50 -0.31 7.42
C ARG A 68 -0.60 -0.98 6.64
N ARG A 69 -1.72 -1.22 7.30
CA ARG A 69 -2.98 -1.61 6.65
C ARG A 69 -4.02 -0.51 6.80
N TYR A 70 -4.86 -0.35 5.79
CA TYR A 70 -5.88 0.67 5.70
C TYR A 70 -7.21 0.04 5.31
N GLN A 71 -8.29 0.43 5.97
CA GLN A 71 -9.60 0.33 5.35
C GLN A 71 -9.80 1.48 4.37
N PHE A 72 -10.60 1.28 3.33
CA PHE A 72 -10.96 2.37 2.41
C PHE A 72 -11.67 3.49 3.19
N GLY A 73 -11.15 4.72 3.08
CA GLY A 73 -11.60 5.89 3.84
C GLY A 73 -10.83 6.17 5.13
N GLU A 74 -9.91 5.28 5.54
CA GLU A 74 -9.01 5.49 6.67
C GLU A 74 -7.78 6.31 6.27
N ASN A 75 -7.42 7.32 7.07
CA ASN A 75 -6.30 8.23 6.75
C ASN A 75 -4.97 7.87 7.45
N ILE A 76 -5.01 7.17 8.58
CA ILE A 76 -3.82 6.95 9.43
C ILE A 76 -3.24 5.54 9.20
N GLY A 77 -4.11 4.55 9.01
CA GLY A 77 -3.72 3.16 8.86
C GLY A 77 -3.22 2.55 10.17
N THR A 78 -3.45 1.27 10.34
CA THR A 78 -2.93 0.49 11.46
C THR A 78 -1.53 -0.01 11.14
N LEU A 79 -0.56 0.22 12.02
CA LEU A 79 0.79 -0.36 11.92
C LEU A 79 0.72 -1.89 12.05
N VAL A 80 1.31 -2.60 11.10
CA VAL A 80 1.33 -4.07 11.05
C VAL A 80 2.73 -4.61 11.37
N ALA A 81 3.77 -3.98 10.84
CA ALA A 81 5.15 -4.39 11.05
C ALA A 81 6.10 -3.18 10.95
N GLY A 82 7.23 -3.24 11.67
CA GLY A 82 8.22 -2.16 11.73
C GLY A 82 7.76 -0.99 12.60
N GLY A 83 7.94 0.24 12.12
CA GLY A 83 7.50 1.47 12.81
C GLY A 83 8.48 2.05 13.84
N ASN A 84 9.67 1.44 13.98
CA ASN A 84 10.76 1.95 14.83
C ASN A 84 11.93 2.51 14.00
N GLY A 85 11.61 3.07 12.82
CA GLY A 85 12.57 3.50 11.82
C GLY A 85 13.20 2.35 11.03
N ALA A 86 13.89 2.70 9.95
CA ALA A 86 14.60 1.73 9.12
C ALA A 86 15.84 1.17 9.83
N GLY A 87 15.98 -0.15 9.86
CA GLY A 87 17.13 -0.79 10.52
C GLY A 87 17.03 -2.31 10.59
N ALA A 88 17.97 -2.91 11.32
CA ALA A 88 18.14 -4.36 11.45
C ALA A 88 17.64 -4.93 12.80
N GLY A 89 17.05 -4.08 13.66
CA GLY A 89 16.42 -4.55 14.90
C GLY A 89 15.21 -5.43 14.62
N LEU A 90 14.88 -6.35 15.55
CA LEU A 90 13.73 -7.26 15.40
C LEU A 90 12.37 -6.55 15.32
N ASN A 91 12.32 -5.26 15.65
CA ASN A 91 11.16 -4.38 15.59
C ASN A 91 11.28 -3.32 14.47
N GLN A 92 12.22 -3.48 13.54
CA GLN A 92 12.49 -2.58 12.42
C GLN A 92 12.40 -3.32 11.09
N LEU A 93 12.12 -2.58 10.02
CA LEU A 93 12.24 -3.07 8.64
C LEU A 93 13.16 -2.13 7.88
N ASN A 94 14.07 -2.65 7.05
CA ASN A 94 14.97 -1.82 6.26
C ASN A 94 14.54 -1.78 4.80
N LEU A 95 13.97 -0.64 4.38
CA LEU A 95 13.46 -0.43 3.02
C LEU A 95 12.50 -1.55 2.56
N PRO A 96 11.43 -1.87 3.32
CA PRO A 96 10.48 -2.92 2.91
C PRO A 96 9.85 -2.55 1.57
N ARG A 97 9.87 -3.49 0.62
CA ARG A 97 9.40 -3.25 -0.75
C ARG A 97 8.16 -4.06 -1.03
N HIS A 98 8.34 -5.35 -1.29
CA HIS A 98 7.26 -6.21 -1.72
C HIS A 98 6.57 -6.78 -0.50
N LEU A 99 5.25 -6.92 -0.62
CA LEU A 99 4.45 -7.52 0.43
C LEU A 99 3.36 -8.39 -0.19
N VAL A 100 3.05 -9.49 0.49
CA VAL A 100 1.93 -10.37 0.14
C VAL A 100 1.16 -10.70 1.40
N VAL A 101 -0.16 -10.88 1.26
CA VAL A 101 -1.05 -11.31 2.32
C VAL A 101 -1.68 -12.64 1.94
N ASP A 102 -1.64 -13.61 2.85
CA ASP A 102 -2.21 -14.93 2.60
C ASP A 102 -3.71 -15.01 2.94
N ARG A 103 -4.29 -16.21 2.90
CA ARG A 103 -5.71 -16.41 3.20
C ARG A 103 -6.04 -16.34 4.70
N GLN A 104 -5.04 -16.49 5.56
CA GLN A 104 -5.14 -16.39 7.02
C GLN A 104 -4.88 -14.96 7.51
N GLN A 105 -4.62 -14.02 6.58
CA GLN A 105 -4.25 -12.63 6.83
C GLN A 105 -2.82 -12.45 7.39
N ASP A 106 -1.96 -13.46 7.21
CA ASP A 106 -0.55 -13.34 7.50
C ASP A 106 0.13 -12.48 6.43
N VAL A 107 1.00 -11.56 6.87
CA VAL A 107 1.70 -10.60 6.00
C VAL A 107 3.16 -10.99 5.90
N TYR A 108 3.63 -11.15 4.67
CA TYR A 108 5.03 -11.44 4.35
C TYR A 108 5.62 -10.23 3.65
N VAL A 109 6.82 -9.83 4.06
CA VAL A 109 7.49 -8.59 3.60
C VAL A 109 8.92 -8.93 3.20
N SER A 110 9.39 -8.33 2.10
CA SER A 110 10.79 -8.43 1.64
C SER A 110 11.44 -7.06 1.45
#